data_AF-A0A140K2Y0-F1
#
_entry.id   AF-A0A140K2Y0-F1
#
_cell.length_a   1.000
_cell.length_b   1.000
_cell.length_c   1.000
_cell.angle_alpha   90.00
_cell.angle_beta   90.00
_cell.angle_gamma   90.00
#
_symmetry.space_group_name_H-M   'P 1'
#
loop_
_entity.id
_entity.type
_entity.pdbx_description
1 polymer ?
#
loop_
_entity_poly.entity_id
_entity_poly.type
_entity_poly.pdbx_seq_one_letter_code
_entity_poly.pdbx_strand_id
1 'polypeptide(L)'
;MFSEQEVYNLGLTGTNMYEIYQTYQYARQNQDLDLVVFSLDFLAFSNKRTVSGNFHKSRFSSKSNLFAQVTEFISLYKLEYSLKTIQSNKQGKVLNEIGGFIEPESEDLEHRQAFDDILKNNFFSNQETYAGYTYSQQRLKLFREIVADCLANGIELRLFISPVHARHLEAMAIMELFPTFEQWKRDLVTIVEEEAVRFNQTSPTFWDFSGYNTITTEAIPPRGDKTKMQWYLESSHYNRRLGNLLLDIVVRYPESIDDASEDFGELITVNNIEEHLTKIRQEQALYRRNYAFEVAEVAKLFQQVNQK
;
A
#
# COMPACT_ATOMS: atom_id res chain seq x y z
N MET A 1 5.12 -9.04 18.09
CA MET A 1 5.40 -7.79 17.37
C MET A 1 4.97 -6.55 18.17
N PHE A 2 3.77 -6.54 18.77
CA PHE A 2 3.30 -5.40 19.59
C PHE A 2 2.64 -5.83 20.91
N SER A 3 3.13 -6.89 21.56
CA SER A 3 2.42 -7.55 22.69
C SER A 3 2.21 -6.67 23.92
N GLU A 4 2.92 -5.55 24.04
CA GLU A 4 2.84 -4.61 25.16
C GLU A 4 2.30 -3.23 24.76
N GLN A 5 1.87 -3.07 23.50
CA GLN A 5 1.36 -1.79 22.96
C GLN A 5 -0.12 -1.91 22.58
N GLU A 6 -0.89 -0.85 22.84
CA GLU A 6 -2.24 -0.72 22.31
C GLU A 6 -2.15 -0.30 20.84
N VAL A 7 -2.35 -1.27 19.93
CA VAL A 7 -2.18 -1.05 18.48
C VAL A 7 -3.52 -1.13 17.77
N TYR A 8 -3.70 -0.22 16.81
CA TYR A 8 -4.85 -0.22 15.91
C TYR A 8 -4.39 -0.20 14.45
N ASN A 9 -4.85 -1.18 13.65
CA ASN A 9 -4.63 -1.18 12.21
C ASN A 9 -5.67 -0.28 11.52
N LEU A 10 -5.20 0.84 10.97
CA LEU A 10 -6.01 1.83 10.27
C LEU A 10 -5.94 1.70 8.74
N GLY A 11 -5.89 0.46 8.24
CA GLY A 11 -5.93 0.16 6.81
C GLY A 11 -7.27 0.57 6.17
N LEU A 12 -7.20 1.36 5.10
CA LEU A 12 -8.37 1.84 4.36
C LEU A 12 -8.36 1.29 2.93
N THR A 13 -9.41 0.54 2.57
CA THR A 13 -9.52 -0.04 1.22
C THR A 13 -9.62 1.03 0.15
N GLY A 14 -8.72 0.96 -0.83
CA GLY A 14 -8.74 1.84 -1.98
C GLY A 14 -8.56 3.32 -1.65
N THR A 15 -7.86 3.64 -0.56
CA THR A 15 -7.71 4.99 -0.03
C THR A 15 -6.87 5.94 -0.90
N ASN A 16 -6.75 7.19 -0.48
CA ASN A 16 -5.84 8.20 -1.04
C ASN A 16 -5.23 9.07 0.08
N MET A 17 -4.20 9.88 -0.24
CA MET A 17 -3.51 10.68 0.77
C MET A 17 -4.39 11.69 1.53
N TYR A 18 -5.54 12.12 0.97
CA TYR A 18 -6.48 12.96 1.75
C TYR A 18 -7.20 12.16 2.81
N GLU A 19 -7.73 11.00 2.45
CA GLU A 19 -8.40 10.13 3.41
C GLU A 19 -7.43 9.68 4.49
N ILE A 20 -6.19 9.29 4.12
CA ILE A 20 -5.13 8.97 5.08
C ILE A 20 -4.87 10.14 6.03
N TYR A 21 -4.66 11.35 5.50
CA TYR A 21 -4.41 12.53 6.31
C TYR A 21 -5.55 12.85 7.27
N GLN A 22 -6.80 12.84 6.79
CA GLN A 22 -7.96 13.10 7.64
C GLN A 22 -8.11 12.04 8.75
N THR A 23 -7.78 10.79 8.44
CA THR A 23 -7.84 9.68 9.40
C THR A 23 -6.70 9.78 10.43
N TYR A 24 -5.50 10.17 10.01
CA TYR A 24 -4.38 10.52 10.89
C TYR A 24 -4.77 11.66 11.85
N GLN A 25 -5.31 12.76 11.32
CA GLN A 25 -5.76 13.90 12.13
C GLN A 25 -6.84 13.49 13.15
N TYR A 26 -7.77 12.61 12.75
CA TYR A 26 -8.76 12.07 13.67
C TYR A 26 -8.09 11.26 14.81
N ALA A 27 -7.15 10.38 14.49
CA ALA A 27 -6.41 9.62 15.51
C ALA A 27 -5.66 10.57 16.47
N ARG A 28 -4.92 11.54 15.93
CA ARG A 28 -4.20 12.56 16.69
C ARG A 28 -5.06 13.40 17.64
N GLN A 29 -6.30 13.69 17.25
CA GLN A 29 -7.22 14.49 18.08
C GLN A 29 -7.90 13.69 19.18
N ASN A 30 -7.92 12.35 19.07
CA ASN A 30 -8.67 11.50 19.98
C ASN A 30 -7.78 10.57 20.81
N GLN A 31 -6.49 10.45 20.48
CA GLN A 31 -5.53 9.57 21.12
C GLN A 31 -4.14 10.25 21.19
N ASP A 32 -3.41 9.96 22.25
CA ASP A 32 -1.99 10.29 22.36
C ASP A 32 -1.20 9.20 21.64
N LEU A 33 -0.64 9.53 20.47
CA LEU A 33 0.08 8.55 19.65
C LEU A 33 1.57 8.57 20.02
N ASP A 34 2.11 7.41 20.38
CA ASP A 34 3.56 7.25 20.60
C ASP A 34 4.30 6.86 19.31
N LEU A 35 3.65 6.07 18.44
CA LEU A 35 4.22 5.50 17.23
C LEU A 35 3.21 5.52 16.08
N VAL A 36 3.68 5.96 14.91
CA VAL A 36 2.96 5.88 13.64
C VAL A 36 3.80 5.05 12.66
N VAL A 37 3.24 3.91 12.24
CA VAL A 37 3.78 3.09 11.15
C VAL A 37 2.96 3.37 9.89
N PHE A 38 3.60 3.95 8.87
CA PHE A 38 2.91 4.47 7.70
C PHE A 38 3.41 3.81 6.40
N SER A 39 2.53 2.99 5.80
CA SER A 39 2.69 2.45 4.45
C SER A 39 2.41 3.51 3.39
N LEU A 40 3.37 3.75 2.52
CA LEU A 40 3.28 4.66 1.38
C LEU A 40 3.04 3.88 0.09
N ASP A 41 1.92 4.17 -0.56
CA ASP A 41 1.52 3.62 -1.85
C ASP A 41 1.55 4.73 -2.92
N PHE A 42 2.26 4.50 -4.02
CA PHE A 42 2.37 5.45 -5.13
C PHE A 42 1.00 5.92 -5.63
N LEU A 43 0.02 5.02 -5.72
CA LEU A 43 -1.31 5.33 -6.23
C LEU A 43 -2.07 6.34 -5.35
N ALA A 44 -1.78 6.38 -4.04
CA ALA A 44 -2.40 7.32 -3.11
C ALA A 44 -2.01 8.78 -3.39
N PHE A 45 -0.93 9.01 -4.14
CA PHE A 45 -0.43 10.33 -4.54
C PHE A 45 -0.98 10.81 -5.90
N SER A 46 -1.93 10.08 -6.50
CA SER A 46 -2.64 10.53 -7.70
C SER A 46 -3.66 11.63 -7.38
N ASN A 47 -3.83 12.59 -8.30
CA ASN A 47 -4.96 13.54 -8.24
C ASN A 47 -6.27 12.98 -8.81
N LYS A 48 -6.23 11.84 -9.53
CA LYS A 48 -7.41 11.23 -10.13
C LYS A 48 -8.16 10.30 -9.19
N ARG A 49 -7.51 9.85 -8.12
CA ARG A 49 -8.12 8.99 -7.13
C ARG A 49 -9.10 9.80 -6.29
N THR A 50 -10.39 9.49 -6.44
CA THR A 50 -11.47 10.19 -5.76
C THR A 50 -11.57 9.77 -4.29
N VAL A 51 -12.22 10.61 -3.49
CA VAL A 51 -12.57 10.28 -2.10
C VAL A 51 -13.76 9.34 -2.13
N SER A 52 -13.64 8.21 -1.46
CA SER A 52 -14.69 7.20 -1.37
C SER A 52 -15.97 7.79 -0.78
N GLY A 53 -17.11 7.46 -1.39
CA GLY A 53 -18.42 7.85 -0.85
C GLY A 53 -18.66 7.35 0.58
N ASN A 54 -18.01 6.25 0.98
CA ASN A 54 -18.06 5.74 2.36
C ASN A 54 -17.19 6.56 3.31
N PHE A 55 -16.07 7.11 2.84
CA PHE A 55 -15.22 7.97 3.66
C PHE A 55 -15.96 9.24 4.10
N HIS A 56 -16.72 9.87 3.19
CA HIS A 56 -17.52 11.04 3.51
C HIS A 56 -18.56 10.82 4.61
N LYS A 57 -19.01 9.57 4.79
CA LYS A 57 -19.96 9.19 5.85
C LYS A 57 -19.26 8.80 7.14
N SER A 58 -17.99 8.41 7.06
CA SER A 58 -17.19 7.98 8.21
C SER A 58 -16.95 9.10 9.22
N ARG A 59 -16.59 8.70 10.46
CA ARG A 59 -16.20 9.61 11.54
C ARG A 59 -14.89 10.37 11.26
N PHE A 60 -14.12 9.93 10.27
CA PHE A 60 -12.88 10.56 9.84
C PHE A 60 -13.11 11.79 8.96
N SER A 61 -14.30 11.95 8.38
CA SER A 61 -14.59 13.11 7.56
C SER A 61 -14.77 14.35 8.44
N SER A 62 -14.04 15.43 8.13
CA SER A 62 -14.25 16.77 8.71
C SER A 62 -15.67 17.33 8.46
N LYS A 63 -16.46 16.70 7.59
CA LYS A 63 -17.87 17.04 7.32
C LYS A 63 -18.87 16.17 8.10
N SER A 64 -18.41 15.17 8.85
CA SER A 64 -19.26 14.31 9.66
C SER A 64 -19.82 15.08 10.86
N ASN A 65 -21.14 15.24 10.94
CA ASN A 65 -21.82 15.81 12.10
C ASN A 65 -22.61 14.74 12.86
N LEU A 66 -23.01 15.05 14.10
CA LEU A 66 -23.73 14.11 14.98
C LEU A 66 -25.00 13.53 14.33
N PHE A 67 -25.66 14.31 13.46
CA PHE A 67 -26.85 13.89 12.72
C PHE A 67 -26.53 12.85 11.63
N ALA A 68 -25.43 13.02 10.88
CA ALA A 68 -24.92 12.02 9.94
C ALA A 68 -24.56 10.70 10.65
N GLN A 69 -23.99 10.79 11.86
CA GLN A 69 -23.67 9.61 12.68
C GLN A 69 -24.94 8.87 13.14
N VAL A 70 -25.94 9.59 13.66
CA VAL A 70 -27.21 8.99 14.12
C VAL A 70 -28.01 8.38 12.96
N THR A 71 -28.10 9.07 11.82
CA THR A 71 -28.77 8.54 10.62
C THR A 71 -28.08 7.30 10.06
N GLU A 72 -26.75 7.22 10.21
CA GLU A 72 -25.99 6.02 9.85
C GLU A 72 -26.26 4.84 10.79
N PHE A 73 -26.47 5.07 12.09
CA PHE A 73 -26.88 4.02 13.03
C PHE A 73 -28.34 3.57 12.85
N ILE A 74 -29.22 4.43 12.32
CA ILE A 74 -30.68 4.17 12.20
C ILE A 74 -31.10 3.77 10.77
N SER A 75 -30.19 3.67 9.81
CA SER A 75 -30.59 3.39 8.41
C SER A 75 -31.17 1.97 8.23
N LEU A 76 -32.32 1.87 7.54
CA LEU A 76 -32.97 0.60 7.16
C LEU A 76 -32.04 -0.34 6.39
N TYR A 77 -31.07 0.22 5.65
CA TYR A 77 -30.01 -0.51 4.96
C TYR A 77 -29.08 -1.28 5.93
N LYS A 78 -28.75 -0.73 7.11
CA LYS A 78 -27.94 -1.48 8.10
C LYS A 78 -28.72 -2.58 8.81
N LEU A 79 -30.04 -2.49 8.89
CA LEU A 79 -30.90 -3.61 9.33
C LEU A 79 -30.79 -4.78 8.34
N GLU A 80 -30.82 -4.49 7.04
CA GLU A 80 -30.63 -5.49 5.98
C GLU A 80 -29.23 -6.14 6.08
N TYR A 81 -28.17 -5.34 6.27
CA TYR A 81 -26.82 -5.87 6.46
C TYR A 81 -26.68 -6.69 7.74
N SER A 82 -27.32 -6.28 8.84
CA SER A 82 -27.34 -7.04 10.09
C SER A 82 -28.02 -8.41 9.90
N LEU A 83 -29.11 -8.46 9.13
CA LEU A 83 -29.77 -9.73 8.75
C LEU A 83 -28.87 -10.59 7.85
N LYS A 84 -28.17 -9.99 6.88
CA LYS A 84 -27.18 -10.69 6.04
C LYS A 84 -26.00 -11.21 6.85
N THR A 85 -25.53 -10.46 7.85
CA THR A 85 -24.49 -10.88 8.80
C THR A 85 -24.96 -12.06 9.65
N ILE A 86 -26.18 -12.02 10.20
CA ILE A 86 -26.78 -13.15 10.93
C ILE A 86 -26.89 -14.39 10.04
N GLN A 87 -27.32 -14.22 8.78
CA GLN A 87 -27.41 -15.31 7.81
C GLN A 87 -26.02 -15.90 7.48
N SER A 88 -25.02 -15.04 7.29
CA SER A 88 -23.63 -15.45 7.05
C SER A 88 -23.02 -16.19 8.24
N ASN A 89 -23.26 -15.71 9.46
CA ASN A 89 -22.82 -16.37 10.69
C ASN A 89 -23.51 -17.74 10.88
N LYS A 90 -24.80 -17.85 10.54
CA LYS A 90 -25.53 -19.13 10.54
C LYS A 90 -24.99 -20.12 9.52
N GLN A 91 -24.38 -19.65 8.44
CA GLN A 91 -23.69 -20.48 7.44
C GLN A 91 -22.26 -20.85 7.85
N GLY A 92 -21.82 -20.49 9.07
CA GLY A 92 -20.49 -20.81 9.58
C GLY A 92 -19.38 -19.93 9.01
N LYS A 93 -19.70 -18.82 8.33
CA LYS A 93 -18.67 -17.84 7.94
C LYS A 93 -18.16 -17.14 9.20
N VAL A 94 -16.92 -17.43 9.57
CA VAL A 94 -16.23 -16.72 10.66
C VAL A 94 -15.92 -15.32 10.15
N LEU A 95 -16.67 -14.33 10.64
CA LEU A 95 -16.35 -12.94 10.41
C LEU A 95 -15.23 -12.52 11.37
N ASN A 96 -14.06 -12.34 10.79
CA ASN A 96 -12.84 -11.75 11.36
C ASN A 96 -11.96 -12.72 12.17
N GLU A 97 -10.69 -12.78 11.76
CA GLU A 97 -9.61 -13.10 12.70
C GLU A 97 -9.40 -11.91 13.66
N ILE A 98 -8.78 -12.18 14.81
CA ILE A 98 -8.36 -11.17 15.78
C ILE A 98 -7.52 -10.10 15.03
N GLY A 99 -7.90 -8.82 15.15
CA GLY A 99 -7.18 -7.69 14.54
C GLY A 99 -7.78 -7.14 13.24
N GLY A 100 -8.96 -7.62 12.82
CA GLY A 100 -9.70 -7.04 11.68
C GLY A 100 -9.14 -7.39 10.30
N PHE A 101 -8.14 -8.28 10.23
CA PHE A 101 -7.71 -8.90 8.99
C PHE A 101 -8.74 -9.95 8.56
N ILE A 102 -9.19 -9.84 7.32
CA ILE A 102 -10.03 -10.85 6.68
C ILE A 102 -9.13 -11.60 5.72
N GLU A 103 -8.78 -12.83 6.07
CA GLU A 103 -8.08 -13.70 5.13
C GLU A 103 -9.02 -14.00 3.96
N PRO A 104 -8.72 -13.57 2.73
CA PRO A 104 -9.57 -13.90 1.61
C PRO A 104 -9.52 -15.42 1.41
N GLU A 105 -10.70 -16.04 1.21
CA GLU A 105 -10.81 -17.45 0.82
C GLU A 105 -9.99 -17.66 -0.46
N SER A 106 -8.76 -18.16 -0.30
CA SER A 106 -7.74 -18.28 -1.35
C SER A 106 -7.58 -19.71 -1.88
N GLU A 107 -8.36 -20.67 -1.38
CA GLU A 107 -8.21 -22.09 -1.73
C GLU A 107 -8.44 -22.38 -3.21
N ASP A 108 -9.16 -21.51 -3.92
CA ASP A 108 -9.51 -21.67 -5.33
C ASP A 108 -9.01 -20.55 -6.25
N LEU A 109 -8.16 -19.65 -5.75
CA LEU A 109 -7.68 -18.51 -6.52
C LEU A 109 -6.73 -18.95 -7.65
N GLU A 110 -7.11 -18.70 -8.90
CA GLU A 110 -6.21 -18.83 -10.05
C GLU A 110 -5.39 -17.55 -10.17
N HIS A 111 -4.19 -17.58 -9.58
CA HIS A 111 -3.35 -16.38 -9.43
C HIS A 111 -3.08 -15.69 -10.76
N ARG A 112 -2.74 -16.42 -11.83
CA ARG A 112 -2.41 -15.78 -13.10
C ARG A 112 -3.59 -15.02 -13.70
N GLN A 113 -4.79 -15.56 -13.64
CA GLN A 113 -6.00 -14.82 -13.99
C GLN A 113 -6.22 -13.61 -13.09
N ALA A 114 -6.05 -13.72 -11.78
CA ALA A 114 -6.20 -12.58 -10.86
C ALA A 114 -5.21 -11.44 -11.17
N PHE A 115 -3.95 -11.78 -11.46
CA PHE A 115 -2.93 -10.85 -11.94
C PHE A 115 -3.30 -10.22 -13.30
N ASP A 116 -3.85 -10.99 -14.23
CA ASP A 116 -4.29 -10.43 -15.52
C ASP A 116 -5.45 -9.45 -15.35
N ASP A 117 -6.43 -9.83 -14.52
CA ASP A 117 -7.65 -9.08 -14.30
C ASP A 117 -7.37 -7.76 -13.59
N ILE A 118 -6.49 -7.74 -12.59
CA ILE A 118 -6.12 -6.48 -11.93
C ILE A 118 -5.39 -5.54 -12.90
N LEU A 119 -4.46 -6.05 -13.71
CA LEU A 119 -3.74 -5.25 -14.71
C LEU A 119 -4.69 -4.69 -15.77
N LYS A 120 -5.59 -5.51 -16.31
CA LYS A 120 -6.55 -5.07 -17.33
C LYS A 120 -7.55 -4.07 -16.77
N ASN A 121 -8.24 -4.43 -15.69
CA ASN A 121 -9.42 -3.72 -15.21
C ASN A 121 -9.07 -2.49 -14.38
N ASN A 122 -7.93 -2.52 -13.68
CA ASN A 122 -7.46 -1.38 -12.91
C ASN A 122 -6.35 -0.65 -13.67
N PHE A 123 -5.19 -1.27 -13.84
CA PHE A 123 -3.99 -0.54 -14.28
C PHE A 123 -4.18 0.12 -15.64
N PHE A 124 -4.61 -0.64 -16.63
CA PHE A 124 -4.62 -0.18 -18.02
C PHE A 124 -5.91 0.56 -18.42
N SER A 125 -7.02 0.34 -17.72
CA SER A 125 -8.31 0.95 -18.08
C SER A 125 -8.87 1.97 -17.10
N ASN A 126 -8.59 1.84 -15.80
CA ASN A 126 -9.27 2.65 -14.78
C ASN A 126 -8.55 3.99 -14.53
N GLN A 127 -9.20 5.08 -14.96
CA GLN A 127 -8.71 6.45 -14.84
C GLN A 127 -8.53 6.93 -13.39
N GLU A 128 -9.20 6.33 -12.41
CA GLU A 128 -8.98 6.63 -10.99
C GLU A 128 -7.75 5.91 -10.40
N THR A 129 -7.07 5.08 -11.21
CA THR A 129 -5.89 4.30 -10.81
C THR A 129 -4.67 4.69 -11.67
N TYR A 130 -3.95 3.72 -12.23
CA TYR A 130 -2.71 3.95 -12.98
C TYR A 130 -2.99 4.54 -14.36
N ALA A 131 -4.09 4.19 -15.03
CA ALA A 131 -4.39 4.63 -16.39
C ALA A 131 -4.54 6.15 -16.53
N GLY A 132 -5.02 6.81 -15.47
CA GLY A 132 -5.13 8.26 -15.39
C GLY A 132 -4.08 8.89 -14.47
N TYR A 133 -3.10 8.13 -13.99
CA TYR A 133 -2.22 8.57 -12.90
C TYR A 133 -1.59 9.92 -13.21
N THR A 134 -1.80 10.87 -12.29
CA THR A 134 -1.16 12.18 -12.36
C THR A 134 -0.67 12.51 -10.97
N TYR A 135 0.65 12.65 -10.85
CA TYR A 135 1.30 12.89 -9.57
C TYR A 135 0.87 14.24 -8.98
N SER A 136 0.43 14.20 -7.72
CA SER A 136 -0.21 15.35 -7.08
C SER A 136 0.66 15.96 -5.98
N GLN A 137 1.09 17.19 -6.24
CA GLN A 137 1.77 18.03 -5.25
C GLN A 137 0.90 18.33 -4.02
N GLN A 138 -0.43 18.37 -4.20
CA GLN A 138 -1.35 18.52 -3.06
C GLN A 138 -1.35 17.28 -2.16
N ARG A 139 -1.31 16.07 -2.75
CA ARG A 139 -1.21 14.81 -1.98
C ARG A 139 0.14 14.72 -1.27
N LEU A 140 1.22 15.13 -1.95
CA LEU A 140 2.56 15.21 -1.38
C LEU A 140 2.63 16.19 -0.20
N LYS A 141 1.97 17.34 -0.28
CA LYS A 141 1.87 18.29 0.84
C LYS A 141 1.22 17.66 2.07
N LEU A 142 0.17 16.86 1.90
CA LEU A 142 -0.48 16.16 3.02
C LEU A 142 0.47 15.15 3.69
N PHE A 143 1.31 14.46 2.91
CA PHE A 143 2.37 13.64 3.47
C PHE A 143 3.35 14.47 4.31
N ARG A 144 3.84 15.60 3.79
CA ARG A 144 4.70 16.53 4.55
C ARG A 144 4.05 16.99 5.86
N GLU A 145 2.75 17.28 5.86
CA GLU A 145 2.03 17.68 7.06
C GLU A 145 2.00 16.57 8.13
N ILE A 146 1.85 15.29 7.74
CA ILE A 146 1.93 14.15 8.68
C ILE A 146 3.34 14.04 9.26
N VAL A 147 4.37 14.10 8.42
CA VAL A 147 5.78 14.02 8.84
C VAL A 147 6.11 15.14 9.83
N ALA A 148 5.75 16.37 9.48
CA ALA A 148 5.98 17.55 10.31
C ALA A 148 5.23 17.45 11.66
N ASP A 149 3.98 17.00 11.67
CA ASP A 149 3.21 16.85 12.92
C ASP A 149 3.81 15.77 13.82
N CYS A 150 4.25 14.63 13.27
CA CYS A 150 4.91 13.59 14.07
C CYS A 150 6.18 14.13 14.73
N LEU A 151 7.06 14.76 13.95
CA LEU A 151 8.33 15.31 14.45
C LEU A 151 8.13 16.44 15.46
N ALA A 152 7.19 17.34 15.22
CA ALA A 152 6.90 18.47 16.10
C ALA A 152 6.39 18.02 17.48
N ASN A 153 5.73 16.87 17.55
CA ASN A 153 5.11 16.34 18.77
C ASN A 153 5.87 15.15 19.37
N GLY A 154 7.06 14.81 18.86
CA GLY A 154 7.86 13.70 19.37
C GLY A 154 7.22 12.32 19.15
N ILE A 155 6.34 12.19 18.16
CA ILE A 155 5.71 10.91 17.79
C ILE A 155 6.71 10.16 16.92
N GLU A 156 7.04 8.93 17.30
CA GLU A 156 7.92 8.10 16.50
C GLU A 156 7.25 7.80 15.15
N LEU A 157 7.95 8.09 14.05
CA LEU A 157 7.44 7.84 12.71
C LEU A 157 8.32 6.81 12.00
N ARG A 158 7.68 5.75 11.50
CA ARG A 158 8.30 4.71 10.68
C ARG A 158 7.57 4.60 9.36
N LEU A 159 8.30 4.82 8.27
CA LEU A 159 7.77 4.85 6.93
C LEU A 159 8.19 3.59 6.18
N PHE A 160 7.33 3.12 5.28
CA PHE A 160 7.76 2.14 4.31
C PHE A 160 6.99 2.21 2.99
N ILE A 161 7.64 1.83 1.89
CA ILE A 161 6.99 1.58 0.59
C ILE A 161 6.67 0.08 0.50
N SER A 162 5.42 -0.25 0.22
CA SER A 162 4.95 -1.64 0.17
C SER A 162 5.57 -2.45 -0.98
N PRO A 163 5.82 -3.76 -0.80
CA PRO A 163 6.38 -4.64 -1.81
C PRO A 163 5.31 -5.07 -2.82
N VAL A 164 5.23 -4.37 -3.95
CA VAL A 164 4.40 -4.81 -5.08
C VAL A 164 5.14 -5.86 -5.91
N HIS A 165 4.41 -6.79 -6.52
CA HIS A 165 5.02 -7.83 -7.35
C HIS A 165 5.68 -7.23 -8.60
N ALA A 166 6.75 -7.82 -9.14
CA ALA A 166 7.48 -7.34 -10.32
C ALA A 166 6.57 -7.10 -11.54
N ARG A 167 5.52 -7.91 -11.69
CA ARG A 167 4.48 -7.75 -12.73
C ARG A 167 3.71 -6.42 -12.64
N HIS A 168 3.53 -5.88 -11.43
CA HIS A 168 3.00 -4.54 -11.18
C HIS A 168 3.96 -3.47 -11.71
N LEU A 169 5.26 -3.60 -11.38
CA LEU A 169 6.29 -2.66 -11.79
C LEU A 169 6.48 -2.65 -13.31
N GLU A 170 6.38 -3.82 -13.97
CA GLU A 170 6.39 -3.90 -15.43
C GLU A 170 5.16 -3.26 -16.08
N ALA A 171 3.99 -3.37 -15.45
CA ALA A 171 2.78 -2.65 -15.89
C ALA A 171 2.99 -1.13 -15.78
N MET A 172 3.57 -0.64 -14.68
CA MET A 172 3.93 0.78 -14.55
C MET A 172 4.97 1.21 -15.59
N ALA A 173 5.96 0.36 -15.88
CA ALA A 173 7.02 0.67 -16.82
C ALA A 173 6.49 0.81 -18.26
N ILE A 174 5.59 -0.08 -18.71
CA ILE A 174 4.99 0.04 -20.05
C ILE A 174 4.04 1.24 -20.17
N MET A 175 3.51 1.71 -19.05
CA MET A 175 2.71 2.93 -18.95
C MET A 175 3.56 4.20 -18.76
N GLU A 176 4.88 4.09 -18.88
CA GLU A 176 5.83 5.22 -18.74
C GLU A 176 5.79 5.91 -17.36
N LEU A 177 5.33 5.22 -16.31
CA LEU A 177 5.20 5.79 -14.97
C LEU A 177 6.49 5.74 -14.14
N PHE A 178 7.51 5.01 -14.58
CA PHE A 178 8.75 4.80 -13.82
C PHE A 178 9.48 6.12 -13.47
N PRO A 179 9.68 7.07 -14.41
CA PRO A 179 10.31 8.35 -14.07
C PRO A 179 9.56 9.12 -12.98
N THR A 180 8.23 9.10 -12.99
CA THR A 180 7.40 9.72 -11.95
C THR A 180 7.45 8.96 -10.63
N PHE A 181 7.51 7.63 -10.68
CA PHE A 181 7.70 6.78 -9.49
C PHE A 181 9.04 7.05 -8.80
N GLU A 182 10.11 7.19 -9.58
CA GLU A 182 11.42 7.56 -9.04
C GLU A 182 11.42 8.97 -8.44
N GLN A 183 10.81 9.95 -9.14
CA GLN A 183 10.69 11.31 -8.61
C GLN A 183 9.90 11.34 -7.30
N TRP A 184 8.82 10.57 -7.22
CA TRP A 184 8.04 10.44 -6.00
C TRP A 184 8.90 9.93 -4.83
N LYS A 185 9.73 8.90 -5.02
CA LYS A 185 10.63 8.43 -3.97
C LYS A 185 11.64 9.50 -3.53
N ARG A 186 12.22 10.24 -4.48
CA ARG A 186 13.12 11.38 -4.20
C ARG A 186 12.42 12.45 -3.35
N ASP A 187 11.21 12.83 -3.73
CA ASP A 187 10.42 13.84 -3.02
C ASP A 187 10.11 13.40 -1.59
N LEU A 188 9.77 12.11 -1.39
CA LEU A 188 9.49 11.57 -0.07
C LEU A 188 10.71 11.63 0.85
N VAL A 189 11.88 11.11 0.42
CA VAL A 189 13.10 11.15 1.25
C VAL A 189 13.55 12.60 1.52
N THR A 190 13.36 13.50 0.55
CA THR A 190 13.67 14.92 0.72
C THR A 190 12.79 15.56 1.79
N ILE A 191 11.48 15.31 1.77
CA ILE A 191 10.55 15.81 2.78
C ILE A 191 10.92 15.29 4.18
N VAL A 192 11.23 14.01 4.29
CA VAL A 192 11.61 13.38 5.56
C VAL A 192 12.84 14.06 6.15
N GLU A 193 13.87 14.28 5.35
CA GLU A 193 15.09 14.97 5.78
C GLU A 193 14.85 16.45 6.12
N GLU A 194 14.15 17.19 5.25
CA GLU A 194 13.88 18.62 5.44
C GLU A 194 13.12 18.89 6.75
N GLU A 195 12.08 18.11 7.04
CA GLU A 195 11.31 18.30 8.27
C GLU A 195 12.09 17.83 9.51
N ALA A 196 12.91 16.77 9.41
CA ALA A 196 13.79 16.34 10.50
C ALA A 196 14.79 17.44 10.89
N VAL A 197 15.46 18.04 9.90
CA VAL A 197 16.35 19.20 10.08
C VAL A 197 15.59 20.37 10.69
N ARG A 198 14.40 20.68 10.16
CA ARG A 198 13.57 21.81 10.62
C ARG A 198 13.20 21.70 12.11
N PHE A 199 12.89 20.50 12.59
CA PHE A 199 12.52 20.25 13.98
C PHE A 199 13.70 19.86 14.87
N ASN A 200 14.92 19.82 14.33
CA ASN A 200 16.13 19.36 15.02
C ASN A 200 15.94 17.96 15.67
N GLN A 201 15.37 17.06 14.88
CA GLN A 201 15.08 15.67 15.24
C GLN A 201 15.87 14.72 14.33
N THR A 202 15.99 13.46 14.73
CA THR A 202 16.51 12.41 13.84
C THR A 202 15.50 12.10 12.74
N SER A 203 15.98 11.87 11.51
CA SER A 203 15.13 11.50 10.38
C SER A 203 14.36 10.20 10.66
N PRO A 204 13.03 10.17 10.43
CA PRO A 204 12.22 8.95 10.50
C PRO A 204 12.85 7.80 9.73
N THR A 205 12.75 6.57 10.28
CA THR A 205 13.18 5.38 9.54
C THR A 205 12.30 5.21 8.30
N PHE A 206 12.92 4.93 7.16
CA PHE A 206 12.20 4.81 5.90
C PHE A 206 12.70 3.63 5.08
N TRP A 207 11.87 2.60 5.01
CA TRP A 207 12.14 1.38 4.24
C TRP A 207 11.52 1.43 2.85
N ASP A 208 12.23 0.90 1.86
CA ASP A 208 11.67 0.60 0.55
C ASP A 208 11.72 -0.91 0.31
N PHE A 209 10.55 -1.55 0.33
CA PHE A 209 10.41 -2.97 0.01
C PHE A 209 10.01 -3.21 -1.46
N SER A 210 9.84 -2.14 -2.25
CA SER A 210 9.56 -2.26 -3.67
C SER A 210 10.84 -2.54 -4.46
N GLY A 211 10.70 -2.91 -5.74
CA GLY A 211 11.82 -3.26 -6.61
C GLY A 211 11.74 -4.73 -7.04
N TYR A 212 12.86 -5.28 -7.50
CA TYR A 212 12.93 -6.62 -8.08
C TYR A 212 13.89 -7.47 -7.21
N ASN A 213 13.32 -8.14 -6.21
CA ASN A 213 14.04 -8.98 -5.25
C ASN A 213 13.45 -10.40 -5.18
N THR A 214 14.03 -11.26 -4.37
CA THR A 214 13.62 -12.66 -4.20
C THR A 214 12.14 -12.85 -3.82
N ILE A 215 11.53 -11.89 -3.15
CA ILE A 215 10.11 -11.92 -2.78
C ILE A 215 9.24 -11.35 -3.89
N THR A 216 9.55 -10.15 -4.39
CA THR A 216 8.71 -9.45 -5.37
C THR A 216 8.76 -10.09 -6.76
N THR A 217 9.73 -10.97 -7.03
CA THR A 217 9.86 -11.72 -8.29
C THR A 217 9.36 -13.16 -8.20
N GLU A 218 8.53 -13.49 -7.20
CA GLU A 218 7.91 -14.80 -7.04
C GLU A 218 7.31 -15.32 -8.36
N ALA A 219 7.57 -16.58 -8.69
CA ALA A 219 7.00 -17.18 -9.90
C ALA A 219 5.47 -17.28 -9.79
N ILE A 220 4.76 -16.74 -10.79
CA ILE A 220 3.30 -16.83 -10.86
C ILE A 220 2.94 -18.19 -11.51
N PRO A 221 2.09 -19.03 -10.88
CA PRO A 221 1.62 -20.28 -11.44
C PRO A 221 1.10 -20.15 -12.89
N PRO A 222 1.23 -21.18 -13.73
CA PRO A 222 0.71 -21.14 -15.08
C PRO A 222 -0.82 -21.09 -15.08
N ARG A 223 -1.42 -20.66 -16.20
CA ARG A 223 -2.88 -20.52 -16.31
C ARG A 223 -3.57 -21.86 -16.06
N GLY A 224 -4.59 -21.84 -15.21
CA GLY A 224 -5.33 -23.04 -14.80
C GLY A 224 -4.69 -23.81 -13.63
N ASP A 225 -3.49 -23.42 -13.20
CA ASP A 225 -2.88 -23.92 -11.97
C ASP A 225 -3.30 -23.03 -10.79
N LYS A 226 -3.85 -23.67 -9.75
CA LYS A 226 -4.32 -23.04 -8.52
C LYS A 226 -3.33 -23.23 -7.35
N THR A 227 -2.09 -23.61 -7.65
CA THR A 227 -1.02 -23.67 -6.66
C THR A 227 -0.91 -22.32 -5.97
N LYS A 228 -1.03 -22.30 -4.64
CA LYS A 228 -0.96 -21.07 -3.85
C LYS A 228 0.43 -20.44 -3.95
N MET A 229 0.47 -19.14 -4.23
CA MET A 229 1.67 -18.34 -4.08
C MET A 229 2.01 -18.14 -2.59
N GLN A 230 3.30 -18.09 -2.28
CA GLN A 230 3.87 -17.93 -0.96
C GLN A 230 3.65 -16.53 -0.40
N TRP A 231 3.65 -15.49 -1.24
CA TRP A 231 3.67 -14.10 -0.79
C TRP A 231 2.50 -13.26 -1.30
N TYR A 232 1.96 -13.57 -2.48
CA TYR A 232 0.98 -12.70 -3.16
C TYR A 232 -0.37 -13.38 -3.39
N LEU A 233 -1.43 -12.57 -3.41
CA LEU A 233 -2.74 -12.97 -3.93
C LEU A 233 -2.86 -12.53 -5.40
N GLU A 234 -2.58 -11.26 -5.66
CA GLU A 234 -2.31 -10.73 -6.99
C GLU A 234 -1.18 -9.67 -6.95
N SER A 235 -1.04 -8.84 -7.98
CA SER A 235 0.13 -7.98 -8.18
C SER A 235 0.33 -6.88 -7.13
N SER A 236 -0.72 -6.52 -6.37
CA SER A 236 -0.73 -5.42 -5.41
C SER A 236 -1.02 -5.84 -3.96
N HIS A 237 -1.75 -6.94 -3.74
CA HIS A 237 -2.14 -7.47 -2.45
C HIS A 237 -1.26 -8.66 -2.09
N TYR A 238 -0.35 -8.44 -1.15
CA TYR A 238 0.39 -9.50 -0.49
C TYR A 238 -0.43 -10.17 0.62
N ASN A 239 -0.10 -11.41 0.93
CA ASN A 239 -0.79 -12.20 1.94
C ASN A 239 -0.28 -11.89 3.36
N ARG A 240 -0.94 -12.48 4.37
CA ARG A 240 -0.60 -12.29 5.79
C ARG A 240 0.85 -12.67 6.12
N ARG A 241 1.43 -13.65 5.42
CA ARG A 241 2.81 -14.08 5.66
C ARG A 241 3.79 -12.96 5.31
N LEU A 242 3.65 -12.36 4.13
CA LEU A 242 4.49 -11.22 3.74
C LEU A 242 4.20 -9.99 4.61
N GLY A 243 2.94 -9.73 4.95
CA GLY A 243 2.59 -8.64 5.86
C GLY A 243 3.25 -8.75 7.23
N ASN A 244 3.27 -9.96 7.82
CA ASN A 244 3.96 -10.21 9.09
C ASN A 244 5.47 -10.01 8.96
N LEU A 245 6.10 -10.54 7.91
CA LEU A 245 7.53 -10.36 7.65
C LEU A 245 7.89 -8.88 7.52
N LEU A 246 7.11 -8.12 6.75
CA LEU A 246 7.32 -6.69 6.57
C LEU A 246 7.23 -5.94 7.91
N LEU A 247 6.18 -6.20 8.68
CA LEU A 247 6.01 -5.52 9.97
C LEU A 247 7.10 -5.96 10.96
N ASP A 248 7.60 -7.20 10.91
CA ASP A 248 8.71 -7.65 11.75
C ASP A 248 9.98 -6.84 11.45
N ILE A 249 10.22 -6.49 10.18
CA ILE A 249 11.34 -5.64 9.77
C ILE A 249 11.12 -4.18 10.20
N VAL A 250 9.96 -3.60 9.89
CA VAL A 250 9.67 -2.18 10.17
C VAL A 250 9.61 -1.89 11.67
N VAL A 251 9.15 -2.85 12.48
CA VAL A 251 9.00 -2.69 13.94
C VAL A 251 10.29 -3.02 14.70
N ARG A 252 11.23 -3.74 14.09
CA ARG A 252 12.57 -3.92 14.66
C ARG A 252 13.39 -2.64 14.52
N TYR A 253 14.27 -2.38 15.49
CA TYR A 253 15.27 -1.33 15.34
C TYR A 253 16.28 -1.78 14.27
N PRO A 254 16.72 -0.89 13.35
CA PRO A 254 17.66 -1.22 12.28
C PRO A 254 18.92 -1.95 12.72
N GLU A 255 19.39 -1.71 13.95
CA GLU A 255 20.55 -2.37 14.57
C GLU A 255 20.36 -3.88 14.85
N SER A 256 19.16 -4.43 14.61
CA SER A 256 18.79 -5.82 14.92
C SER A 256 18.43 -6.69 13.71
N ILE A 257 18.78 -6.23 12.49
CA ILE A 257 18.42 -6.90 11.24
C ILE A 257 19.58 -7.80 10.76
N ASP A 258 19.63 -9.01 11.31
CA ASP A 258 20.49 -10.10 10.81
C ASP A 258 19.72 -11.08 9.88
N ASP A 259 18.40 -10.93 9.73
CA ASP A 259 17.49 -12.03 9.30
C ASP A 259 16.48 -11.66 8.19
N ALA A 260 16.55 -10.46 7.60
CA ALA A 260 15.87 -10.21 6.33
C ALA A 260 16.63 -10.95 5.22
N SER A 261 15.96 -11.48 4.17
CA SER A 261 16.72 -11.96 3.01
C SER A 261 17.66 -10.85 2.57
N GLU A 262 18.90 -11.17 2.19
CA GLU A 262 19.96 -10.18 1.94
C GLU A 262 19.54 -9.05 0.95
N ASP A 263 18.45 -9.26 0.19
CA ASP A 263 17.89 -8.35 -0.79
C ASP A 263 16.47 -7.80 -0.51
N PHE A 264 15.81 -8.13 0.61
CA PHE A 264 14.43 -7.70 0.89
C PHE A 264 14.34 -6.52 1.86
N GLY A 265 14.13 -5.34 1.28
CA GLY A 265 13.99 -4.07 2.01
C GLY A 265 15.30 -3.30 2.08
N GLU A 266 15.25 -2.02 1.72
CA GLU A 266 16.41 -1.12 1.82
C GLU A 266 16.02 0.15 2.59
N LEU A 267 16.86 0.57 3.54
CA LEU A 267 16.70 1.87 4.18
C LEU A 267 17.06 2.96 3.19
N ILE A 268 16.13 3.86 2.90
CA ILE A 268 16.31 4.94 1.93
C ILE A 268 16.38 6.29 2.62
N THR A 269 17.29 7.13 2.12
CA THR A 269 17.59 8.48 2.60
C THR A 269 17.91 9.37 1.39
N VAL A 270 18.04 10.68 1.61
CA VAL A 270 18.55 11.59 0.57
C VAL A 270 19.96 11.23 0.09
N ASN A 271 20.75 10.52 0.90
CA ASN A 271 22.15 10.21 0.59
C ASN A 271 22.33 8.97 -0.30
N ASN A 272 21.40 8.02 -0.27
CA ASN A 272 21.49 6.77 -1.02
C ASN A 272 20.38 6.58 -2.06
N ILE A 273 19.40 7.49 -2.15
CA ILE A 273 18.25 7.31 -3.06
C ILE A 273 18.67 7.10 -4.51
N GLU A 274 19.68 7.79 -5.04
CA GLU A 274 20.10 7.60 -6.43
C GLU A 274 20.78 6.25 -6.69
N GLU A 275 21.53 5.76 -5.71
CA GLU A 275 22.15 4.43 -5.77
C GLU A 275 21.07 3.35 -5.76
N HIS A 276 20.11 3.45 -4.82
CA HIS A 276 18.96 2.55 -4.72
C HIS A 276 18.12 2.54 -6.00
N LEU A 277 17.80 3.70 -6.58
CA LEU A 277 17.07 3.79 -7.85
C LEU A 277 17.87 3.19 -9.02
N THR A 278 19.19 3.33 -9.01
CA THR A 278 20.06 2.70 -10.00
C THR A 278 20.05 1.17 -9.87
N LYS A 279 20.10 0.66 -8.64
CA LYS A 279 19.97 -0.76 -8.33
C LYS A 279 18.64 -1.32 -8.85
N ILE A 280 17.50 -0.68 -8.55
CA ILE A 280 16.18 -1.11 -9.05
C ILE A 280 16.15 -1.19 -10.59
N ARG A 281 16.76 -0.24 -11.31
CA ARG A 281 16.85 -0.29 -12.79
C ARG A 281 17.69 -1.47 -13.30
N GLN A 282 18.80 -1.78 -12.62
CA GLN A 282 19.65 -2.91 -12.96
C GLN A 282 18.93 -4.25 -12.72
N GLU A 283 18.23 -4.36 -11.60
CA GLU A 283 17.44 -5.55 -11.25
C GLU A 283 16.24 -5.71 -12.19
N GLN A 284 15.60 -4.62 -12.62
CA GLN A 284 14.57 -4.66 -13.66
C GLN A 284 15.12 -5.24 -14.97
N ALA A 285 16.29 -4.76 -15.41
CA ALA A 285 16.92 -5.27 -16.62
C ALA A 285 17.27 -6.76 -16.50
N LEU A 286 17.68 -7.22 -15.31
CA LEU A 286 17.91 -8.64 -15.03
C LEU A 286 16.59 -9.44 -15.06
N TYR A 287 15.54 -8.95 -14.39
CA TYR A 287 14.22 -9.56 -14.39
C TYR A 287 13.70 -9.73 -15.83
N ARG A 288 13.81 -8.70 -16.67
CA ARG A 288 13.37 -8.76 -18.07
C ARG A 288 14.09 -9.81 -18.90
N ARG A 289 15.37 -10.08 -18.62
CA ARG A 289 16.13 -11.16 -19.27
C ARG A 289 15.70 -12.54 -18.78
N ASN A 290 15.46 -12.69 -17.48
CA ASN A 290 15.17 -13.98 -16.86
C ASN A 290 13.69 -14.40 -16.97
N TYR A 291 12.78 -13.43 -17.06
CA TYR A 291 11.33 -13.61 -17.06
C TYR A 291 10.69 -13.01 -18.34
N ALA A 292 11.32 -13.23 -19.49
CA ALA A 292 10.88 -12.66 -20.77
C ALA A 292 9.41 -12.99 -21.12
N PHE A 293 8.92 -14.17 -20.72
CA PHE A 293 7.51 -14.54 -20.88
C PHE A 293 6.57 -13.62 -20.09
N GLU A 294 6.87 -13.33 -18.83
CA GLU A 294 6.04 -12.45 -17.99
C GLU A 294 5.96 -11.04 -18.56
N VAL A 295 7.10 -10.50 -19.00
CA VAL A 295 7.19 -9.18 -19.61
C VAL A 295 6.38 -9.12 -20.91
N ALA A 296 6.51 -10.13 -21.76
CA ALA A 296 5.76 -10.22 -23.01
C ALA A 296 4.25 -10.30 -22.77
N GLU A 297 3.81 -11.05 -21.77
CA GLU A 297 2.39 -11.15 -21.41
C GLU A 297 1.86 -9.80 -20.89
N VAL A 298 2.59 -9.08 -20.04
CA VAL A 298 2.19 -7.71 -19.61
C VAL A 298 2.00 -6.80 -20.83
N ALA A 299 2.94 -6.80 -21.77
CA ALA A 299 2.86 -5.98 -22.98
C ALA A 299 1.65 -6.35 -23.86
N LYS A 300 1.37 -7.64 -24.00
CA LYS A 300 0.19 -8.13 -24.71
C LYS A 300 -1.11 -7.70 -24.03
N LEU A 301 -1.19 -7.75 -22.70
CA LEU A 301 -2.38 -7.28 -21.98
C LEU A 301 -2.59 -5.77 -22.19
N PHE A 302 -1.52 -4.98 -22.13
CA PHE A 302 -1.58 -3.54 -22.39
C PHE A 302 -2.08 -3.23 -23.81
N GLN A 303 -1.59 -3.94 -24.83
CA GLN A 303 -2.06 -3.78 -26.21
C GLN A 303 -3.54 -4.17 -26.37
N GLN A 304 -3.99 -5.25 -25.73
CA GLN A 304 -5.39 -5.68 -25.80
C GLN A 304 -6.38 -4.66 -25.25
N VAL A 305 -5.98 -3.89 -24.22
CA VAL A 305 -6.82 -2.86 -23.62
C VAL A 305 -6.82 -1.59 -24.49
N ASN A 306 -5.69 -1.20 -25.07
CA ASN A 306 -5.53 0.07 -25.81
C ASN A 306 -5.83 0.00 -27.32
N GLN A 307 -6.07 -1.18 -27.88
CA GLN A 307 -6.49 -1.36 -29.28
C GLN A 307 -8.02 -1.42 -29.46
N LYS A 308 -8.79 -1.26 -28.39
CA LYS A 308 -10.26 -1.15 -28.41
C LYS A 308 -10.69 0.31 -28.44
#